data_AF-A0A914YQ44-F1
#
_entry.id   AF-A0A914YQ44-F1
#
_cell.length_a   1.000
_cell.length_b   1.000
_cell.length_c   1.000
_cell.angle_alpha   90.00
_cell.angle_beta   90.00
_cell.angle_gamma   90.00
#
_symmetry.space_group_name_H-M   'P 1'
#
loop_
_entity.id
_entity.type
_entity.pdbx_description
1 polymer ?
#
loop_
_entity_poly.entity_id
_entity_poly.type
_entity_poly.pdbx_seq_one_letter_code
_entity_poly.pdbx_strand_id
1 'polypeptide(L)'
;MEERFFFASGFSVPLTIVKSDGGYTYDTSDFAAIKQRIFEEKADWIIYVVDSGQSLHLETVFGAAKDLEWYKVEEKRIEHVGFGVVLGEDKKKFKTRSGKTVRLNDLLDEGIKRSEDKLVEKGRQNVLTQEEFNAAKEAVAYGCIKYADLSHTRQNDYVFSFDRVCF
;
A
#
# COMPACT_ATOMS: atom_id res chain seq x y z
N MET A 1 -24.55 -19.52 16.33
CA MET A 1 -24.44 -18.29 17.14
C MET A 1 -25.17 -17.19 16.40
N GLU A 2 -25.65 -16.16 17.09
CA GLU A 2 -26.29 -15.02 16.42
C GLU A 2 -25.22 -14.12 15.80
N GLU A 3 -25.48 -13.63 14.58
CA GLU A 3 -24.58 -12.70 13.89
C GLU A 3 -24.50 -11.38 14.65
N ARG A 4 -23.30 -10.81 14.76
CA ARG A 4 -23.10 -9.54 15.44
C ARG A 4 -22.65 -8.48 14.45
N PHE A 5 -23.49 -7.49 14.27
CA PHE A 5 -23.23 -6.32 13.44
C PHE A 5 -23.04 -5.09 14.31
N PHE A 6 -22.20 -4.17 13.86
CA PHE A 6 -22.06 -2.83 14.45
C PHE A 6 -22.41 -1.78 13.38
N PHE A 7 -23.38 -0.93 13.68
CA PHE A 7 -23.79 0.17 12.81
C PHE A 7 -23.13 1.46 13.26
N ALA A 8 -22.10 1.89 12.54
CA ALA A 8 -21.43 3.16 12.81
C ALA A 8 -22.30 4.34 12.35
N SER A 9 -22.31 5.40 13.14
CA SER A 9 -23.06 6.63 12.88
C SER A 9 -22.57 7.29 11.59
N GLY A 10 -23.50 7.58 10.68
CA GLY A 10 -23.19 8.20 9.39
C GLY A 10 -22.85 7.21 8.27
N PHE A 11 -22.85 5.90 8.53
CA PHE A 11 -22.59 4.87 7.51
C PHE A 11 -23.81 3.96 7.31
N SER A 12 -24.10 3.60 6.05
CA SER A 12 -25.20 2.70 5.69
C SER A 12 -24.82 1.23 5.74
N VAL A 13 -23.52 0.92 5.70
CA VAL A 13 -22.97 -0.44 5.71
C VAL A 13 -22.47 -0.77 7.12
N PRO A 14 -22.92 -1.86 7.75
CA PRO A 14 -22.46 -2.26 9.06
C PRO A 14 -21.13 -3.01 9.01
N LEU A 15 -20.40 -3.00 10.13
CA LEU A 15 -19.28 -3.91 10.37
C LEU A 15 -19.83 -5.27 10.85
N THR A 16 -19.34 -6.36 10.26
CA THR A 16 -19.71 -7.73 10.63
C THR A 16 -18.68 -8.29 11.60
N ILE A 17 -18.94 -8.19 12.91
CA ILE A 17 -17.97 -8.55 13.97
C ILE A 17 -17.93 -10.06 14.22
N VAL A 18 -19.06 -10.75 14.13
CA VAL A 18 -19.14 -12.21 14.29
C VAL A 18 -20.13 -12.76 13.27
N LYS A 19 -19.69 -13.73 12.49
CA LYS A 19 -20.53 -14.47 11.54
C LYS A 19 -21.42 -15.50 12.26
N SER A 20 -22.43 -16.03 11.57
CA SER A 20 -23.35 -17.05 12.09
C SER A 20 -22.64 -18.34 12.53
N ASP A 21 -21.53 -18.67 11.88
CA ASP A 21 -20.63 -19.79 12.21
C ASP A 21 -19.73 -19.54 13.44
N GLY A 22 -19.78 -18.34 14.04
CA GLY A 22 -18.90 -17.93 15.13
C GLY A 22 -17.52 -17.44 14.70
N GLY A 23 -17.24 -17.40 13.40
CA GLY A 23 -15.98 -16.93 12.85
C GLY A 23 -15.87 -15.40 12.89
N TYR A 24 -14.64 -14.94 13.12
CA TYR A 24 -14.28 -13.53 13.02
C TYR A 24 -13.95 -13.14 11.57
N THR A 25 -14.08 -11.85 11.27
CA THR A 25 -13.87 -11.26 9.93
C THR A 25 -12.72 -10.26 9.97
N TYR A 26 -12.42 -9.64 8.82
CA TYR A 26 -11.49 -8.52 8.74
C TYR A 26 -11.94 -7.32 9.59
N ASP A 27 -13.24 -7.06 9.63
CA ASP A 27 -13.83 -6.02 10.47
C ASP A 27 -13.51 -6.25 11.94
N THR A 28 -13.59 -7.50 12.41
CA THR A 28 -13.21 -7.84 13.78
C THR A 28 -11.74 -7.55 14.05
N SER A 29 -10.85 -7.96 13.15
CA SER A 29 -9.41 -7.78 13.35
C SER A 29 -8.98 -6.32 13.30
N ASP A 30 -9.50 -5.53 12.36
CA ASP A 30 -9.16 -4.11 12.25
C ASP A 30 -9.74 -3.30 13.41
N PHE A 31 -10.95 -3.65 13.85
CA PHE A 31 -11.59 -3.04 15.01
C PHE A 31 -10.87 -3.37 16.33
N ALA A 32 -10.33 -4.59 16.46
CA ALA A 32 -9.47 -4.94 17.58
C ALA A 32 -8.13 -4.22 17.51
N ALA A 33 -7.52 -4.12 16.32
CA ALA A 33 -6.21 -3.51 16.14
C ALA A 33 -6.23 -2.00 16.42
N ILE A 34 -7.26 -1.26 15.99
CA ILE A 34 -7.38 0.17 16.30
C ILE A 34 -7.53 0.39 17.83
N LYS A 35 -8.31 -0.46 18.52
CA LYS A 35 -8.43 -0.40 19.97
C LYS A 35 -7.09 -0.60 20.66
N GLN A 36 -6.35 -1.64 20.26
CA GLN A 36 -5.02 -1.95 20.81
C GLN A 36 -4.07 -0.76 20.65
N ARG A 37 -4.00 -0.17 19.45
CA ARG A 37 -3.13 0.98 19.16
C ARG A 37 -3.49 2.23 19.95
N ILE A 38 -4.78 2.43 20.26
CA ILE A 38 -5.25 3.58 21.05
C ILE A 38 -4.96 3.38 22.54
N PHE A 39 -5.27 2.21 23.11
CA PHE A 39 -5.24 2.01 24.56
C PHE A 39 -3.91 1.45 25.08
N GLU A 40 -3.28 0.56 24.33
CA GLU A 40 -2.03 -0.10 24.75
C GLU A 40 -0.81 0.67 24.23
N GLU A 41 -0.73 0.90 22.91
CA GLU A 41 0.37 1.68 22.32
C GLU A 41 0.25 3.18 22.62
N LYS A 42 -0.96 3.64 22.98
CA LYS A 42 -1.27 5.04 23.28
C LYS A 42 -0.89 6.00 22.17
N ALA A 43 -0.93 5.53 20.92
CA ALA A 43 -0.51 6.32 19.77
C ALA A 43 -1.30 7.63 19.65
N ASP A 44 -0.59 8.73 19.36
CA ASP A 44 -1.19 10.05 19.12
C ASP A 44 -1.58 10.23 17.65
N TRP A 45 -0.84 9.58 16.74
CA TRP A 45 -1.15 9.53 15.33
C TRP A 45 -1.05 8.10 14.79
N ILE A 46 -2.14 7.60 14.21
CA ILE A 46 -2.21 6.30 13.55
C ILE A 46 -2.48 6.53 12.06
N ILE A 47 -1.58 6.02 11.21
CA ILE A 47 -1.65 6.17 9.76
C ILE A 47 -1.88 4.80 9.14
N TYR A 48 -2.98 4.66 8.41
CA TYR A 48 -3.33 3.46 7.64
C TYR A 48 -2.96 3.67 6.18
N VAL A 49 -1.87 3.06 5.71
CA VAL A 49 -1.47 3.11 4.29
C VAL A 49 -2.05 1.89 3.57
N VAL A 50 -3.20 2.07 2.93
CA VAL A 50 -3.99 0.98 2.32
C VAL A 50 -4.59 1.46 1.00
N ASP A 51 -4.84 0.56 0.04
CA ASP A 51 -5.54 0.85 -1.21
C ASP A 51 -6.83 1.67 -0.98
N SER A 52 -7.09 2.63 -1.87
CA SER A 52 -8.26 3.51 -1.82
C SER A 52 -9.58 2.74 -1.96
N GLY A 53 -9.55 1.53 -2.52
CA GLY A 53 -10.71 0.63 -2.53
C GLY A 53 -11.22 0.21 -1.14
N GLN A 54 -10.41 0.35 -0.09
CA GLN A 54 -10.77 0.03 1.30
C GLN A 54 -11.20 1.26 2.12
N SER A 55 -11.34 2.44 1.50
CA SER A 55 -11.66 3.68 2.21
C SER A 55 -12.94 3.56 3.03
N LEU A 56 -14.03 3.05 2.44
CA LEU A 56 -15.32 2.91 3.13
C LEU A 56 -15.23 2.01 4.36
N HIS A 57 -14.50 0.90 4.26
CA HIS A 57 -14.27 -0.03 5.38
C HIS A 57 -13.56 0.67 6.54
N LEU A 58 -12.40 1.28 6.26
CA LEU A 58 -11.60 1.96 7.28
C LEU A 58 -12.34 3.16 7.90
N GLU A 59 -13.03 3.96 7.09
CA GLU A 59 -13.86 5.07 7.58
C GLU A 59 -14.98 4.57 8.51
N THR A 60 -15.60 3.43 8.19
CA THR A 60 -16.62 2.80 9.04
C THR A 60 -16.01 2.31 10.36
N VAL A 61 -14.82 1.68 10.32
CA VAL A 61 -14.06 1.27 11.51
C VAL A 61 -13.71 2.49 12.38
N PHE A 62 -13.28 3.59 11.77
CA PHE A 62 -12.96 4.82 12.48
C PHE A 62 -14.20 5.48 13.07
N GLY A 63 -15.33 5.46 12.35
CA GLY A 63 -16.63 5.91 12.84
C GLY A 63 -17.07 5.11 14.05
N ALA A 64 -17.00 3.78 13.98
CA ALA A 64 -17.33 2.91 15.10
C ALA A 64 -16.44 3.17 16.34
N ALA A 65 -15.14 3.42 16.13
CA ALA A 65 -14.24 3.77 17.23
C ALA A 65 -14.56 5.14 17.85
N LYS A 66 -15.07 6.11 17.08
CA LYS A 66 -15.58 7.39 17.61
C LYS A 66 -16.87 7.21 18.40
N ASP A 67 -17.80 6.41 17.87
CA ASP A 67 -19.09 6.14 18.52
C ASP A 67 -18.93 5.43 19.87
N LEU A 68 -17.90 4.59 20.00
CA LEU A 68 -17.53 3.95 21.26
C LEU A 68 -16.64 4.82 22.17
N GLU A 69 -16.44 6.10 21.81
CA GLU A 69 -15.62 7.06 22.55
C GLU A 69 -14.18 6.57 22.80
N TRP A 70 -13.62 5.74 21.90
CA TRP A 70 -12.23 5.28 22.06
C TRP A 70 -11.22 6.40 21.86
N TYR A 71 -11.56 7.37 21.01
CA TYR A 71 -10.74 8.56 20.82
C TYR A 71 -11.61 9.75 20.40
N LYS A 72 -11.04 10.94 20.57
CA LYS A 72 -11.58 12.20 20.06
C LYS A 72 -10.65 12.76 19.00
N VAL A 73 -11.20 13.38 17.96
CA VAL A 73 -10.43 13.87 16.80
C VAL A 73 -9.48 15.01 17.20
N GLU A 74 -9.82 15.73 18.26
CA GLU A 74 -9.00 16.82 18.83
C GLU A 74 -7.78 16.30 19.60
N GLU A 75 -7.84 15.07 20.10
CA GLU A 75 -6.80 14.47 20.95
C GLU A 75 -5.89 13.52 20.17
N LYS A 76 -6.46 12.76 19.23
CA LYS A 76 -5.75 11.73 18.47
C LYS A 76 -6.09 11.82 16.99
N ARG A 77 -5.06 11.68 16.16
CA ARG A 77 -5.17 11.70 14.70
C ARG A 77 -5.19 10.28 14.18
N ILE A 78 -6.26 9.89 13.49
CA ILE A 78 -6.36 8.58 12.82
C ILE A 78 -6.72 8.83 11.38
N GLU A 79 -5.85 8.40 10.46
CA GLU A 79 -5.96 8.75 9.05
C GLU A 79 -5.78 7.55 8.13
N HIS A 80 -6.60 7.51 7.09
CA HIS A 80 -6.39 6.64 5.94
C HIS A 80 -5.60 7.40 4.86
N VAL A 81 -4.42 6.87 4.56
CA VAL A 81 -3.58 7.31 3.44
C VAL A 81 -3.78 6.31 2.31
N GLY A 82 -4.87 6.55 1.57
CA GLY A 82 -5.21 5.84 0.33
C GLY A 82 -4.14 5.93 -0.76
N PHE A 83 -3.85 4.83 -1.44
CA PHE A 83 -3.15 4.84 -2.73
C PHE A 83 -4.03 4.24 -3.83
N GLY A 84 -3.82 4.65 -5.09
CA GLY A 84 -4.56 4.14 -6.26
C GLY A 84 -4.06 2.77 -6.71
N VAL A 85 -4.61 2.24 -7.81
CA VAL A 85 -4.14 0.96 -8.33
C VAL A 85 -2.94 1.12 -9.26
N VAL A 86 -2.05 0.12 -9.22
CA VAL A 86 -0.95 0.01 -10.18
C VAL A 86 -1.47 -0.56 -11.49
N LEU A 87 -1.36 0.23 -12.56
CA LEU A 87 -1.75 -0.14 -13.91
C LEU A 87 -0.51 -0.49 -14.75
N GLY A 88 -0.66 -1.42 -15.69
CA GLY A 88 0.31 -1.64 -16.76
C GLY A 88 0.17 -0.61 -17.88
N GLU A 89 1.08 -0.67 -18.85
CA GLU A 89 1.06 0.18 -20.05
C GLU A 89 -0.24 0.04 -20.85
N ASP A 90 -0.93 -1.09 -20.71
CA ASP A 90 -2.24 -1.37 -21.29
C ASP A 90 -3.41 -0.72 -20.53
N LYS A 91 -3.13 0.08 -19.49
CA LYS A 91 -4.08 0.70 -18.55
C LYS A 91 -4.97 -0.30 -17.81
N LYS A 92 -4.59 -1.58 -17.76
CA LYS A 92 -5.26 -2.59 -16.94
C LYS A 92 -4.45 -2.84 -15.68
N LYS A 93 -5.05 -3.53 -14.70
CA LYS A 93 -4.33 -3.95 -13.48
C LYS A 93 -3.02 -4.60 -13.88
N PHE A 94 -1.93 -4.15 -13.26
CA PHE A 94 -0.58 -4.58 -13.58
C PHE A 94 -0.47 -6.11 -13.49
N LYS A 95 -0.23 -6.74 -14.63
CA LYS A 95 -0.16 -8.19 -14.81
C LYS A 95 1.00 -8.54 -15.72
N THR A 96 1.55 -9.75 -15.53
CA THR A 96 2.54 -10.30 -16.46
C THR A 96 1.92 -10.48 -17.86
N ARG A 97 2.75 -10.62 -18.90
CA ARG A 97 2.30 -10.99 -20.26
C ARG A 97 1.46 -12.28 -20.30
N SER A 98 1.60 -13.14 -19.29
CA SER A 98 0.81 -14.38 -19.11
C SER A 98 -0.48 -14.19 -18.29
N GLY A 99 -0.82 -12.96 -17.89
CA GLY A 99 -2.03 -12.63 -17.15
C GLY A 99 -2.00 -12.94 -15.65
N LYS A 100 -0.85 -13.36 -15.11
CA LYS A 100 -0.67 -13.63 -13.68
C LYS A 100 -0.25 -12.36 -12.94
N THR A 101 -0.50 -12.30 -11.64
CA THR A 101 0.01 -11.25 -10.76
C THR A 101 1.53 -11.22 -10.85
N VAL A 102 2.12 -10.05 -11.11
CA VAL A 102 3.58 -9.87 -11.14
C VAL A 102 4.10 -10.05 -9.72
N ARG A 103 5.10 -10.93 -9.54
CA ARG A 103 5.75 -11.07 -8.24
C ARG A 103 6.69 -9.89 -8.04
N LEU A 104 6.77 -9.40 -6.81
CA LEU A 104 7.66 -8.27 -6.49
C LEU A 104 9.12 -8.61 -6.81
N ASN A 105 9.57 -9.84 -6.53
CA ASN A 105 10.93 -10.28 -6.88
C ASN A 105 11.21 -10.17 -8.37
N ASP A 106 10.29 -10.66 -9.23
CA ASP A 106 10.45 -10.59 -10.68
C ASP A 106 10.53 -9.13 -11.18
N LEU A 107 9.80 -8.21 -10.53
CA LEU A 107 9.85 -6.77 -10.84
C LEU A 107 11.21 -6.16 -10.48
N LEU A 108 11.74 -6.50 -9.30
CA LEU A 108 13.03 -5.99 -8.83
C LEU A 108 14.18 -6.55 -9.68
N ASP A 109 14.15 -7.84 -10.01
CA ASP A 109 15.16 -8.49 -10.85
C ASP A 109 15.19 -7.87 -12.25
N GLU A 110 14.03 -7.61 -12.86
CA GLU A 110 13.94 -6.92 -14.15
C GLU A 110 14.45 -5.46 -14.05
N GLY A 111 14.16 -4.76 -12.96
CA GLY A 111 14.66 -3.41 -12.72
C GLY A 111 16.18 -3.35 -12.61
N ILE A 112 16.78 -4.29 -11.88
CA ILE A 112 18.23 -4.44 -11.75
C ILE A 112 18.87 -4.72 -13.11
N LYS A 113 18.31 -5.67 -13.87
CA LYS A 113 18.82 -6.04 -15.20
C LYS A 113 18.82 -4.85 -16.16
N ARG A 114 17.70 -4.13 -16.26
CA ARG A 114 17.62 -2.94 -17.13
C ARG A 114 18.55 -1.81 -16.67
N SER A 115 18.72 -1.66 -15.36
CA SER A 115 19.69 -0.70 -14.80
C SER A 115 21.12 -1.07 -15.18
N GLU A 116 21.45 -2.36 -15.16
CA GLU A 116 22.74 -2.87 -15.61
C GLU A 116 22.98 -2.52 -17.08
N ASP A 117 22.03 -2.90 -17.95
CA ASP A 117 22.10 -2.66 -19.40
C ASP A 117 22.35 -1.18 -19.70
N LYS A 118 21.68 -0.26 -18.99
CA LYS A 118 21.86 1.19 -19.18
C LYS A 118 23.20 1.71 -18.68
N LEU A 119 23.70 1.20 -17.56
CA LEU A 119 25.02 1.58 -17.02
C LEU A 119 26.14 1.07 -17.93
N VAL A 120 25.99 -0.12 -18.51
CA VAL A 120 26.88 -0.69 -19.53
C VAL A 120 26.85 0.14 -20.82
N GLU A 121 25.66 0.49 -21.33
CA GLU A 121 25.48 1.36 -22.51
C GLU A 121 26.19 2.71 -22.34
N LYS A 122 26.11 3.30 -21.14
CA LYS A 122 26.79 4.56 -20.79
C LYS A 122 28.28 4.40 -20.47
N GLY A 123 28.85 3.21 -20.64
CA GLY A 123 30.28 2.93 -20.43
C GLY A 123 30.73 3.02 -18.97
N ARG A 124 29.82 2.99 -18.00
CA ARG A 124 30.15 3.16 -16.57
C ARG A 124 30.99 2.01 -16.00
N GLN A 125 30.88 0.83 -16.61
CA GLN A 125 31.70 -0.34 -16.27
C GLN A 125 33.21 -0.10 -16.44
N ASN A 126 33.61 0.83 -17.30
CA ASN A 126 35.02 1.12 -17.58
C ASN A 126 35.62 2.15 -16.63
N VAL A 127 34.79 2.78 -15.79
CA VAL A 127 35.16 3.92 -14.94
C VAL A 127 34.98 3.62 -13.46
N LEU A 128 34.02 2.76 -13.12
CA LEU A 128 33.70 2.36 -11.75
C LEU A 128 34.38 1.03 -11.40
N THR A 129 34.73 0.88 -10.12
CA THR A 129 35.08 -0.44 -9.59
C THR A 129 33.87 -1.38 -9.61
N GLN A 130 34.09 -2.69 -9.49
CA GLN A 130 33.00 -3.66 -9.47
C GLN A 130 32.00 -3.39 -8.32
N GLU A 131 32.50 -2.95 -7.17
CA GLU A 131 31.69 -2.61 -6.00
C GLU A 131 30.83 -1.37 -6.26
N GLU A 132 31.43 -0.30 -6.78
CA GLU A 132 30.70 0.92 -7.14
C GLU A 132 29.68 0.68 -8.26
N PHE A 133 30.01 -0.18 -9.23
CA PHE A 133 29.11 -0.54 -10.30
C PHE A 133 27.88 -1.29 -9.78
N ASN A 134 28.07 -2.26 -8.88
CA ASN A 134 26.97 -2.99 -8.24
C ASN A 134 26.09 -2.06 -7.40
N ALA A 135 26.70 -1.18 -6.60
CA ALA A 135 25.98 -0.19 -5.80
C ALA A 135 25.19 0.79 -6.69
N ALA A 136 25.78 1.26 -7.79
CA ALA A 136 25.11 2.15 -8.73
C ALA A 136 23.91 1.46 -9.41
N LYS A 137 24.06 0.19 -9.80
CA LYS A 137 22.99 -0.61 -10.39
C LYS A 137 21.79 -0.75 -9.45
N GLU A 138 22.02 -1.14 -8.20
CA GLU A 138 20.96 -1.29 -7.21
C GLU A 138 20.31 0.06 -6.86
N ALA A 139 21.12 1.10 -6.68
CA ALA A 139 20.64 2.43 -6.35
C ALA A 139 19.73 3.01 -7.44
N VAL A 140 20.12 2.85 -8.71
CA VAL A 140 19.30 3.30 -9.85
C VAL A 140 18.03 2.45 -9.96
N ALA A 141 18.13 1.12 -9.90
CA ALA A 141 16.96 0.25 -10.01
C ALA A 141 15.90 0.54 -8.93
N TYR A 142 16.29 0.53 -7.66
CA TYR A 142 15.37 0.77 -6.55
C TYR A 142 14.93 2.23 -6.46
N GLY A 143 15.84 3.16 -6.75
CA GLY A 143 15.56 4.59 -6.77
C GLY A 143 14.49 4.92 -7.79
N CYS A 144 14.62 4.43 -9.02
CA CYS A 144 13.65 4.67 -10.07
C CYS A 144 12.29 4.04 -9.75
N ILE A 145 12.22 2.79 -9.26
CA ILE A 145 10.94 2.15 -8.90
C ILE A 145 10.21 2.95 -7.81
N LYS A 146 10.91 3.34 -6.74
CA LYS A 146 10.32 4.13 -5.64
C LYS A 146 9.92 5.52 -6.11
N TYR A 147 10.77 6.18 -6.89
CA TYR A 147 10.51 7.52 -7.40
C TYR A 147 9.33 7.52 -8.39
N ALA A 148 9.18 6.46 -9.20
CA ALA A 148 8.03 6.27 -10.07
C ALA A 148 6.72 6.43 -9.30
N ASP A 149 6.61 5.73 -8.18
CA ASP A 149 5.41 5.67 -7.39
C ASP A 149 5.21 7.00 -6.64
N LEU A 150 6.27 7.48 -5.97
CA LEU A 150 6.22 8.66 -5.10
C LEU A 150 6.16 10.00 -5.84
N SER A 151 6.57 10.07 -7.11
CA SER A 151 6.50 11.29 -7.92
C SER A 151 5.09 11.60 -8.43
N HIS A 152 4.19 10.61 -8.42
CA HIS A 152 2.79 10.77 -8.79
C HIS A 152 1.93 11.05 -7.56
N THR A 153 0.76 11.66 -7.78
CA THR A 153 -0.21 11.84 -6.70
C THR A 153 -0.75 10.49 -6.25
N ARG A 154 -0.50 10.12 -4.99
CA ARG A 154 -0.84 8.79 -4.44
C ARG A 154 -2.27 8.32 -4.69
N GLN A 155 -3.25 9.23 -4.71
CA GLN A 155 -4.67 8.89 -4.87
C GLN A 155 -5.04 8.48 -6.29
N ASN A 156 -4.21 8.83 -7.28
CA ASN A 156 -4.46 8.49 -8.66
C ASN A 156 -3.92 7.10 -8.97
N ASP A 157 -4.60 6.41 -9.89
CA ASP A 157 -4.03 5.25 -10.53
C ASP A 157 -2.77 5.66 -11.30
N TYR A 158 -1.71 4.87 -11.18
CA TYR A 158 -0.46 5.14 -11.88
C TYR A 158 -0.11 4.01 -12.83
N VAL A 159 0.41 4.39 -14.00
CA VAL A 159 0.86 3.45 -15.03
C VAL A 159 2.34 3.17 -14.82
N PHE A 160 2.67 1.95 -14.38
CA PHE A 160 4.05 1.50 -14.26
C PHE A 160 4.62 1.14 -15.62
N SER A 161 5.73 1.78 -16.00
CA SER A 161 6.48 1.50 -17.21
C SER A 161 7.96 1.69 -16.95
N PHE A 162 8.76 0.64 -17.14
CA PHE A 162 10.22 0.72 -16.97
C PHE A 162 10.86 1.73 -17.92
N ASP A 163 10.31 1.88 -19.14
CA ASP A 163 10.86 2.78 -20.16
C ASP A 163 10.57 4.25 -19.86
N ARG A 164 9.48 4.57 -19.16
CA ARG A 164 9.20 5.97 -18.75
C ARG A 164 9.88 6.38 -17.45
N VAL A 165 10.05 5.41 -16.56
CA VAL A 165 10.38 5.68 -15.15
C VAL A 165 11.88 5.65 -14.91
N CYS A 166 12.59 4.74 -15.58
CA CYS A 166 13.96 4.42 -15.22
C CYS A 166 15.00 4.87 -16.27
N PHE A 167 14.66 4.88 -17.57
CA PHE A 167 15.67 4.84 -18.64
C PHE A 167 15.42 5.74 -19.85
#